data_AF-A0A453LH73-F1
#
_entry.id   AF-A0A453LH73-F1
#
_cell.length_a   1.000
_cell.length_b   1.000
_cell.length_c   1.000
_cell.angle_alpha   90.00
_cell.angle_beta   90.00
_cell.angle_gamma   90.00
#
_symmetry.space_group_name_H-M   'P 1'
#
loop_
_entity.id
_entity.type
_entity.pdbx_description
1 polymer ?
#
loop_
_entity_poly.entity_id
_entity_poly.type
_entity_poly.pdbx_seq_one_letter_code
_entity_poly.pdbx_strand_id
1 'polypeptide(L)'
;MWLVWQSAADLQASYPYYVTQVEQQFQNMHLIRPPMQPLAFQQDQINLQRDIQLQIEHYFSTNNLCHDTYLRERMDDQGWVPIDLIASFPMLTRFTMLGIDTNYILDSIRGSELLEVQGNNVRRRNDWAAWLLHRGPPPSN
;
A
#
# COMPACT_ATOMS: atom_id res chain seq x y z
N MET A 1 -66.68 -21.62 33.81
CA MET A 1 -68.03 -21.25 33.33
C MET A 1 -67.86 -20.15 32.29
N TRP A 2 -68.11 -20.49 31.03
CA TRP A 2 -68.42 -19.69 29.83
C TRP A 2 -67.98 -18.20 29.65
N LEU A 3 -67.28 -17.98 28.51
CA LEU A 3 -67.41 -16.91 27.49
C LEU A 3 -66.98 -15.48 27.90
N VAL A 4 -66.34 -14.66 27.06
CA VAL A 4 -66.70 -14.28 25.69
C VAL A 4 -65.46 -13.74 24.93
N TRP A 5 -65.38 -14.09 23.64
CA TRP A 5 -64.58 -13.48 22.58
C TRP A 5 -65.15 -12.13 22.11
N GLN A 6 -64.30 -11.16 21.73
CA GLN A 6 -64.45 -10.05 20.73
C GLN A 6 -63.78 -8.77 21.29
N SER A 7 -63.05 -7.94 20.56
CA SER A 7 -62.91 -7.78 19.12
C SER A 7 -61.59 -7.08 18.82
N ALA A 8 -60.66 -7.73 18.11
CA ALA A 8 -59.41 -7.13 17.64
C ALA A 8 -59.59 -6.53 16.23
N ALA A 9 -60.71 -5.84 15.99
CA ALA A 9 -61.15 -5.45 14.65
C ALA A 9 -60.80 -4.01 14.24
N ASP A 10 -60.30 -3.15 15.14
CA ASP A 10 -60.17 -1.71 14.84
C ASP A 10 -58.74 -1.15 14.76
N LEU A 11 -57.70 -1.99 14.73
CA LEU A 11 -56.32 -1.52 14.52
C LEU A 11 -55.64 -2.07 13.26
N GLN A 12 -56.36 -2.83 12.44
CA GLN A 12 -55.80 -3.46 11.24
C GLN A 12 -55.87 -2.58 9.96
N ALA A 13 -56.45 -1.37 10.01
CA ALA A 13 -56.76 -0.61 8.80
C ALA A 13 -55.65 0.36 8.32
N SER A 14 -54.58 0.58 9.11
CA SER A 14 -53.59 1.63 8.79
C SER A 14 -52.15 1.15 8.56
N TYR A 15 -51.88 -0.16 8.53
CA TYR A 15 -50.51 -0.68 8.39
C TYR A 15 -50.27 -1.85 7.41
N PRO A 16 -51.02 -2.06 6.30
CA PRO A 16 -50.60 -3.05 5.30
C PRO A 16 -49.75 -2.51 4.14
N TYR A 17 -49.52 -1.18 4.02
CA TYR A 17 -48.80 -0.62 2.87
C TYR A 17 -47.33 -0.24 3.12
N TYR A 18 -46.95 0.08 4.36
CA TYR A 18 -45.58 0.50 4.65
C TYR A 18 -44.59 -0.68 4.77
N VAL A 19 -45.01 -1.82 5.32
CA VAL A 19 -44.14 -3.00 5.48
C VAL A 19 -43.74 -3.59 4.12
N THR A 20 -44.69 -3.74 3.21
CA THR A 20 -44.50 -4.46 1.95
C THR A 20 -43.61 -3.71 0.96
N GLN A 21 -43.67 -2.36 0.91
CA GLN A 21 -42.83 -1.56 0.01
C GLN A 21 -41.37 -1.50 0.48
N VAL A 22 -41.13 -1.52 1.78
CA VAL A 22 -39.78 -1.42 2.34
C VAL A 22 -39.04 -2.76 2.17
N GLU A 23 -39.69 -3.91 2.43
CA GLU A 23 -39.08 -5.23 2.18
C GLU A 23 -38.84 -5.52 0.69
N GLN A 24 -39.72 -5.09 -0.21
CA GLN A 24 -39.48 -5.23 -1.66
C GLN A 24 -38.32 -4.33 -2.16
N GLN A 25 -38.13 -3.15 -1.57
CA GLN A 25 -36.98 -2.29 -1.87
C GLN A 25 -35.67 -2.92 -1.39
N PHE A 26 -35.68 -3.57 -0.22
CA PHE A 26 -34.51 -4.32 0.26
C PHE A 26 -34.24 -5.56 -0.58
N GLN A 27 -35.28 -6.25 -1.08
CA GLN A 27 -35.12 -7.42 -1.96
C GLN A 27 -34.63 -7.08 -3.37
N ASN A 28 -34.94 -5.88 -3.88
CA ASN A 28 -34.43 -5.41 -5.17
C ASN A 28 -33.01 -4.83 -5.10
N MET A 29 -32.48 -4.57 -3.90
CA MET A 29 -31.12 -4.07 -3.68
C MET A 29 -30.03 -5.17 -3.78
N HIS A 30 -30.40 -6.42 -4.08
CA HIS A 30 -29.42 -7.52 -4.18
C HIS A 30 -28.81 -7.70 -5.57
N LEU A 31 -29.39 -7.10 -6.62
CA LEU A 31 -29.07 -7.49 -8.01
C LEU A 31 -28.53 -6.38 -8.91
N ILE A 32 -28.10 -5.25 -8.35
CA ILE A 32 -27.29 -4.28 -9.08
C ILE A 32 -26.08 -3.94 -8.21
N ARG A 33 -25.13 -4.87 -8.13
CA ARG A 33 -23.74 -4.44 -7.91
C ARG A 33 -23.40 -3.61 -9.15
N PRO A 34 -23.14 -2.29 -9.04
CA PRO A 34 -22.57 -1.58 -10.18
C PRO A 34 -21.31 -2.36 -10.58
N PRO A 35 -21.04 -2.57 -11.89
CA PRO A 35 -19.78 -3.15 -12.31
C PRO A 35 -18.69 -2.31 -11.65
N MET A 36 -17.87 -2.94 -10.80
CA MET A 36 -16.75 -2.26 -10.14
C MET A 36 -15.97 -1.53 -11.22
N GLN A 37 -15.96 -0.20 -11.14
CA GLN A 37 -15.31 0.63 -12.14
C GLN A 37 -13.80 0.35 -12.07
N PRO A 38 -13.11 0.09 -13.20
CA PRO A 38 -11.66 -0.11 -13.25
C PRO A 38 -10.86 1.05 -12.60
N LEU A 39 -11.47 2.23 -12.54
CA LEU A 39 -10.88 3.46 -11.99
C LEU A 39 -10.59 3.38 -10.49
N ALA A 40 -11.40 2.67 -9.70
CA ALA A 40 -11.15 2.54 -8.26
C ALA A 40 -9.86 1.74 -8.01
N PHE A 41 -9.70 0.61 -8.69
CA PHE A 41 -8.47 -0.19 -8.65
C PHE A 41 -7.25 0.57 -9.18
N GLN A 42 -7.41 1.38 -10.25
CA GLN A 42 -6.31 2.22 -10.74
C GLN A 42 -5.90 3.30 -9.74
N GLN A 43 -6.85 3.95 -9.08
CA GLN A 43 -6.54 4.98 -8.08
C GLN A 43 -5.82 4.38 -6.87
N ASP A 44 -6.28 3.24 -6.37
CA ASP A 44 -5.63 2.53 -5.25
C ASP A 44 -4.22 2.05 -5.63
N GLN A 45 -4.02 1.57 -6.87
CA GLN A 45 -2.70 1.20 -7.38
C GLN A 45 -1.75 2.40 -7.56
N ILE A 46 -2.25 3.54 -8.07
CA ILE A 46 -1.46 4.77 -8.21
C ILE A 46 -1.01 5.27 -6.83
N ASN A 47 -1.90 5.19 -5.84
CA ASN A 47 -1.58 5.56 -4.45
C ASN A 47 -0.49 4.63 -3.89
N LEU A 48 -0.62 3.30 -4.10
CA LEU A 48 0.38 2.32 -3.64
C LEU A 48 1.76 2.53 -4.28
N GLN A 49 1.81 2.74 -5.61
CA GLN A 49 3.06 2.99 -6.33
C GLN A 49 3.77 4.23 -5.76
N ARG A 50 3.00 5.30 -5.51
CA ARG A 50 3.50 6.55 -4.93
C ARG A 50 4.00 6.34 -3.50
N ASP A 51 3.28 5.58 -2.68
CA ASP A 51 3.66 5.29 -1.30
C ASP A 51 4.97 4.51 -1.21
N ILE A 52 5.13 3.49 -2.07
CA ILE A 52 6.38 2.73 -2.19
C ILE A 52 7.52 3.65 -2.61
N GLN A 53 7.30 4.49 -3.63
CA GLN A 53 8.29 5.43 -4.11
C GLN A 53 8.77 6.36 -2.99
N LEU A 54 7.85 7.03 -2.30
CA LEU A 54 8.16 7.95 -1.20
C LEU A 54 8.91 7.26 -0.06
N GLN A 55 8.55 6.02 0.25
CA GLN A 55 9.18 5.26 1.31
C GLN A 55 10.65 4.93 0.98
N ILE A 56 10.95 4.58 -0.28
CA ILE A 56 12.33 4.31 -0.71
C ILE A 56 13.12 5.62 -0.84
N GLU A 57 12.51 6.67 -1.39
CA GLU A 57 13.13 8.00 -1.44
C GLU A 57 13.51 8.52 -0.05
N HIS A 58 12.69 8.23 0.97
CA HIS A 58 13.01 8.56 2.35
C HIS A 58 14.29 7.84 2.83
N TYR A 59 14.46 6.55 2.55
CA TYR A 59 15.67 5.81 2.93
C TYR A 59 16.94 6.39 2.29
N PHE A 60 16.85 6.81 1.03
CA PHE A 60 17.96 7.44 0.33
C PHE A 60 17.99 8.96 0.48
N SER A 61 17.14 9.54 1.33
CA SER A 61 17.15 10.98 1.57
C SER A 61 18.43 11.41 2.27
N THR A 62 18.86 12.65 2.05
CA THR A 62 20.07 13.22 2.69
C THR A 62 19.99 13.09 4.21
N ASN A 63 18.82 13.36 4.78
CA ASN A 63 18.60 13.30 6.22
C ASN A 63 18.76 11.86 6.75
N ASN A 64 18.23 10.86 6.05
CA ASN A 64 18.40 9.47 6.47
C ASN A 64 19.86 9.01 6.30
N LEU A 65 20.47 9.25 5.14
CA LEU A 65 21.85 8.83 4.86
C LEU A 65 22.89 9.49 5.77
N CYS A 66 22.63 10.69 6.31
CA CYS A 66 23.51 11.29 7.32
C CYS A 66 23.65 10.45 8.60
N HIS A 67 22.61 9.70 8.97
CA HIS A 67 22.54 8.97 10.24
C HIS A 67 22.50 7.45 10.08
N ASP A 68 22.02 6.96 8.94
CA ASP A 68 21.81 5.54 8.67
C ASP A 68 23.11 4.90 8.14
N THR A 69 23.98 4.52 9.07
CA THR A 69 25.21 3.79 8.76
C THR A 69 24.91 2.40 8.21
N TYR A 70 23.80 1.79 8.60
CA TYR A 70 23.43 0.45 8.13
C TYR A 70 23.19 0.43 6.62
N LEU A 71 22.43 1.39 6.10
CA LEU A 71 22.23 1.50 4.65
C LEU A 71 23.55 1.78 3.93
N ARG A 72 24.41 2.64 4.49
CA ARG A 72 25.71 3.01 3.89
C ARG A 72 26.73 1.88 3.89
N GLU A 73 26.74 1.03 4.91
CA GLU A 73 27.59 -0.18 4.97
C GLU A 73 27.21 -1.23 3.91
N ARG A 74 25.97 -1.16 3.42
CA ARG A 74 25.41 -2.08 2.43
C ARG A 74 25.47 -1.53 1.01
N MET A 75 25.95 -0.30 0.83
CA MET A 75 26.30 0.23 -0.48
C MET A 75 27.59 -0.41 -0.96
N ASP A 76 27.61 -0.84 -2.22
CA ASP A 76 28.84 -1.27 -2.89
C ASP A 76 29.75 -0.06 -3.23
N ASP A 77 30.91 -0.32 -3.85
CA ASP A 77 31.87 0.72 -4.22
C ASP A 77 31.34 1.70 -5.30
N GLN A 78 30.15 1.44 -5.83
CA GLN A 78 29.43 2.28 -6.77
C GLN A 78 28.13 2.84 -6.17
N GLY A 79 27.80 2.58 -4.90
CA GLY A 79 26.59 3.08 -4.23
C GLY A 79 25.34 2.22 -4.43
N TRP A 80 25.43 1.07 -5.09
CA TRP A 80 24.31 0.16 -5.31
C TRP A 80 23.97 -0.65 -4.06
N VAL A 81 22.67 -0.82 -3.87
CA VAL A 81 22.08 -1.62 -2.80
C VAL A 81 21.10 -2.61 -3.42
N PRO A 82 21.18 -3.92 -3.12
CA PRO A 82 20.21 -4.90 -3.58
C PRO A 82 18.80 -4.58 -3.09
N ILE A 83 17.81 -4.65 -3.98
CA ILE A 83 16.42 -4.41 -3.61
C ILE A 83 15.92 -5.40 -2.57
N ASP A 84 16.41 -6.64 -2.57
CA ASP A 84 16.03 -7.66 -1.59
C ASP A 84 16.44 -7.25 -0.17
N LEU A 85 17.56 -6.51 -0.05
CA LEU A 85 18.00 -5.95 1.21
C LEU A 85 17.08 -4.81 1.66
N ILE A 86 16.71 -3.90 0.75
CA ILE A 86 15.79 -2.79 1.05
C ILE A 86 14.39 -3.34 1.39
N ALA A 87 13.96 -4.39 0.72
CA ALA A 87 12.69 -5.08 0.94
C ALA A 87 12.58 -5.73 2.33
N SER A 88 13.72 -5.98 3.00
CA SER A 88 13.77 -6.47 4.38
C SER A 88 13.63 -5.37 5.43
N PHE A 89 13.63 -4.08 5.03
CA PHE A 89 13.58 -2.98 5.98
C PHE A 89 12.19 -2.86 6.62
N PRO A 90 12.09 -2.49 7.91
CA PRO A 90 10.82 -2.53 8.65
C PRO A 90 9.63 -1.84 7.96
N MET A 91 9.88 -0.75 7.23
CA MET A 91 8.83 -0.04 6.51
C MET A 91 8.54 -0.61 5.13
N LEU A 92 9.49 -1.26 4.45
CA LEU A 92 9.22 -1.94 3.18
C LEU A 92 8.64 -3.33 3.37
N THR A 93 8.93 -4.00 4.49
CA THR A 93 8.38 -5.31 4.81
C THR A 93 6.85 -5.30 4.81
N ARG A 94 6.21 -4.17 5.14
CA ARG A 94 4.75 -4.06 5.07
C ARG A 94 4.21 -4.31 3.66
N PHE A 95 4.91 -3.83 2.62
CA PHE A 95 4.48 -3.99 1.24
C PHE A 95 4.71 -5.43 0.76
N THR A 96 5.87 -6.00 1.08
CA THR A 96 6.16 -7.40 0.72
C THR A 96 5.25 -8.39 1.46
N MET A 97 4.88 -8.11 2.70
CA MET A 97 3.87 -8.89 3.46
C MET A 97 2.46 -8.80 2.87
N LEU A 98 2.13 -7.72 2.15
CA LEU A 98 0.89 -7.59 1.39
C LEU A 98 0.94 -8.33 0.03
N GLY A 99 2.04 -9.02 -0.27
CA GLY A 99 2.24 -9.75 -1.51
C GLY A 99 2.71 -8.88 -2.67
N ILE A 100 3.29 -7.71 -2.40
CA ILE A 100 3.87 -6.86 -3.45
C ILE A 100 5.22 -7.40 -3.88
N ASP A 101 5.33 -7.70 -5.18
CA ASP A 101 6.53 -8.22 -5.79
C ASP A 101 7.65 -7.18 -5.85
N THR A 102 8.89 -7.67 -5.73
CA THR A 102 10.10 -6.86 -5.89
C THR A 102 10.14 -6.12 -7.24
N ASN A 103 9.66 -6.74 -8.32
CA ASN A 103 9.57 -6.10 -9.63
C ASN A 103 8.64 -4.89 -9.61
N TYR A 104 7.49 -5.00 -8.93
CA TYR A 104 6.56 -3.89 -8.77
C TYR A 104 7.19 -2.75 -7.96
N ILE A 105 7.96 -3.09 -6.91
CA ILE A 105 8.70 -2.10 -6.13
C ILE A 105 9.72 -1.37 -7.02
N LEU A 106 10.50 -2.10 -7.83
CA LEU A 106 11.46 -1.53 -8.77
C LEU A 106 10.77 -0.63 -9.81
N ASP A 107 9.66 -1.07 -10.37
CA ASP A 107 8.86 -0.27 -11.33
C ASP A 107 8.31 1.00 -10.69
N SER A 108 7.97 0.96 -9.41
CA SER A 108 7.49 2.13 -8.65
C SER A 108 8.54 3.22 -8.48
N ILE A 109 9.83 2.86 -8.46
CA ILE A 109 10.93 3.81 -8.26
C ILE A 109 11.69 4.17 -9.54
N ARG A 110 11.45 3.48 -10.65
CA ARG A 110 12.11 3.78 -11.94
C ARG A 110 11.92 5.22 -12.41
N GLY A 111 10.77 5.83 -12.10
CA GLY A 111 10.45 7.22 -12.42
C GLY A 111 10.93 8.27 -11.41
N SER A 112 11.63 7.85 -10.34
CA SER A 112 12.12 8.78 -9.32
C SER A 112 13.29 9.62 -9.83
N GLU A 113 13.28 10.91 -9.50
CA GLU A 113 14.38 11.83 -9.78
C GLU A 113 15.59 11.61 -8.85
N LEU A 114 15.35 11.05 -7.65
CA LEU A 114 16.36 10.82 -6.62
C LEU A 114 17.07 9.49 -6.78
N LEU A 115 16.39 8.49 -7.34
CA LEU A 115 16.84 7.11 -7.39
C LEU A 115 17.15 6.66 -8.82
N GLU A 116 18.05 5.70 -8.92
CA GLU A 116 18.40 4.98 -10.13
C GLU A 116 18.25 3.48 -9.87
N VAL A 117 17.80 2.74 -10.89
CA VAL A 117 17.58 1.30 -10.83
C VAL A 117 18.42 0.62 -11.90
N GLN A 118 19.20 -0.39 -11.51
CA GLN A 118 19.98 -1.23 -12.42
C GLN A 118 19.75 -2.70 -12.06
N GLY A 119 18.99 -3.41 -12.90
CA GLY A 119 18.57 -4.79 -12.62
C GLY A 119 17.79 -4.86 -11.30
N ASN A 120 18.34 -5.59 -10.32
CA ASN A 120 17.80 -5.74 -8.98
C ASN A 120 18.47 -4.82 -7.95
N ASN A 121 19.21 -3.82 -8.39
CA ASN A 121 19.90 -2.88 -7.51
C ASN A 121 19.31 -1.48 -7.60
N VAL A 122 19.35 -0.77 -6.48
CA VAL A 122 18.87 0.61 -6.33
C VAL A 122 20.01 1.46 -5.77
N ARG A 123 20.14 2.67 -6.30
CA ARG A 123 21.14 3.65 -5.87
C ARG A 123 20.58 5.05 -5.93
N ARG A 124 21.20 5.98 -5.20
CA ARG A 124 20.96 7.43 -5.34
C ARG A 124 21.60 8.01 -6.61
N ARG A 125 20.86 8.76 -7.42
CA ARG A 125 21.26 9.15 -8.79
C ARG A 125 22.50 10.05 -8.87
N ASN A 126 22.55 11.14 -8.09
CA ASN A 126 23.51 12.23 -8.33
C ASN A 126 24.73 12.24 -7.40
N ASP A 127 24.51 11.93 -6.13
CA ASP A 127 25.47 12.16 -5.04
C ASP A 127 25.78 10.90 -4.24
N TRP A 128 25.57 9.72 -4.83
CA TRP A 128 25.88 8.42 -4.20
C TRP A 128 27.30 8.34 -3.64
N ALA A 129 28.29 8.90 -4.34
CA ALA A 129 29.70 8.83 -3.95
C ALA A 129 29.98 9.52 -2.60
N ALA A 130 29.22 10.56 -2.26
CA ALA A 130 29.34 11.26 -0.98
C ALA A 130 28.86 10.41 0.21
N TRP A 131 28.05 9.39 -0.05
CA TRP A 131 27.44 8.53 0.96
C TRP A 131 28.21 7.23 1.19
N LEU A 132 29.18 6.90 0.34
CA LEU A 132 30.04 5.75 0.53
C LEU A 132 30.85 5.90 1.83
N LEU A 133 30.90 4.82 2.60
CA LEU A 133 31.83 4.73 3.72
C LEU A 133 33.22 4.53 3.12
N HIS A 134 34.13 5.46 3.43
CA HIS A 134 35.54 5.28 3.11
C HIS A 134 36.03 4.10 3.93
N ARG A 135 36.01 2.90 3.35
CA ARG A 135 36.79 1.78 3.87
C ARG A 135 38.25 2.20 3.68
N GLY A 136 38.88 2.60 4.77
CA GLY A 136 40.31 2.92 4.76
C GLY A 136 41.09 1.79 4.11
N PRO A 137 42.28 2.08 3.54
CA PRO A 137 43.10 1.03 2.94
C PRO A 137 43.28 -0.11 3.96
N PRO A 138 43.19 -1.39 3.53
CA PRO A 138 43.40 -2.51 4.42
C PRO A 138 44.77 -2.34 5.11
N PRO A 139 44.90 -2.67 6.40
CA PRO A 139 46.16 -2.50 7.12
C PRO A 139 47.26 -3.24 6.38
N SER A 140 48.33 -2.51 6.02
CA SER A 140 49.54 -3.08 5.45
C SER A 140 50.12 -4.07 6.45
N ASN A 141 50.21 -5.35 6.08
CA ASN A 141 50.85 -6.40 6.87
C ASN A 141 52.36 -6.45 6.57
#